data_AF-A0A438BMW5-F1
#
_entry.id   AF-A0A438BMW5-F1
#
_cell.length_a   1.000
_cell.length_b   1.000
_cell.length_c   1.000
_cell.angle_alpha   90.00
_cell.angle_beta   90.00
_cell.angle_gamma   90.00
#
_symmetry.space_group_name_H-M   'P 1'
#
loop_
_entity.id
_entity.type
_entity.pdbx_description
1 polymer ?
#
loop_
_entity_poly.entity_id
_entity_poly.type
_entity_poly.pdbx_seq_one_letter_code
_entity_poly.pdbx_strand_id
1 'polypeptide(L)'
;MLALVQLLACAGHLLMAFNVHNALYLAWMIIGPIGSYLLNVRVAGYLYDKEAERQMAATGSHRKPGEELTCIGAECFKLAFLIIAGVTFFGTLASFILVLRTRKFYRSDIYKKFRE
;
A
#
# COMPACT_ATOMS: atom_id res chain seq x y z
N MET A 1 9.80 6.58 15.05
CA MET A 1 8.64 6.01 14.31
C MET A 1 9.02 5.47 12.93
N LEU A 2 9.64 6.24 12.01
CA LEU A 2 10.03 5.71 10.69
C LEU A 2 11.04 4.55 10.74
N ALA A 3 12.02 4.60 11.65
CA ALA A 3 13.01 3.50 11.79
C ALA A 3 12.37 2.17 12.25
N LEU A 4 11.35 2.24 13.11
CA LEU A 4 10.60 1.07 13.58
C LEU A 4 9.76 0.46 12.44
N VAL A 5 9.15 1.31 11.62
CA VAL A 5 8.39 0.90 10.43
C VAL A 5 9.31 0.26 9.38
N GLN A 6 10.50 0.82 9.16
CA GLN A 6 11.48 0.27 8.23
C GLN A 6 12.04 -1.08 8.72
N LEU A 7 12.25 -1.25 10.02
CA LEU A 7 12.66 -2.53 10.62
C LEU A 7 11.59 -3.61 10.46
N LEU A 8 10.32 -3.27 10.68
CA LEU A 8 9.21 -4.20 10.48
C LEU A 8 9.02 -4.57 9.00
N ALA A 9 9.19 -3.60 8.09
CA ALA A 9 9.20 -3.87 6.65
C ALA A 9 10.37 -4.80 6.25
N CYS A 10 11.58 -4.55 6.76
CA CYS A 10 12.75 -5.42 6.54
C CYS A 10 12.51 -6.85 7.06
N ALA A 11 11.88 -7.00 8.22
CA ALA A 11 11.52 -8.32 8.77
C ALA A 11 10.47 -9.04 7.90
N GLY A 12 9.46 -8.33 7.39
CA GLY A 12 8.46 -8.87 6.47
C GLY A 12 9.07 -9.35 5.14
N HIS A 13 9.99 -8.56 4.56
CA HIS A 13 10.73 -8.95 3.36
C HIS A 13 11.67 -10.15 3.59
N LEU A 14 12.34 -10.21 4.76
CA LEU A 14 13.17 -11.37 5.14
C LEU A 14 12.33 -12.66 5.29
N LEU A 15 11.11 -12.54 5.83
CA LEU A 15 10.19 -13.66 6.00
C LEU A 15 9.69 -14.21 4.66
N MET A 16 9.48 -13.37 3.64
CA MET A 16 9.22 -13.86 2.28
C MET A 16 10.38 -14.66 1.69
N ALA A 17 11.63 -14.40 2.12
CA ALA A 17 12.83 -15.07 1.61
C ALA A 17 13.12 -16.41 2.29
N PHE A 18 12.71 -16.61 3.54
CA PHE A 18 12.85 -17.89 4.25
C PHE A 18 11.59 -18.74 4.06
N ASN A 19 11.74 -19.91 3.43
CA ASN A 19 10.68 -20.88 3.09
C ASN A 19 10.05 -21.56 4.33
N VAL A 20 9.50 -20.78 5.25
CA VAL A 20 8.80 -21.27 6.46
C VAL A 20 7.32 -21.43 6.12
N HIS A 21 6.72 -22.57 6.47
CA HIS A 21 5.25 -22.70 6.50
C HIS A 21 4.65 -21.52 7.29
N ASN A 22 3.60 -20.86 6.79
CA ASN A 22 3.00 -19.59 7.30
C ASN A 22 3.74 -18.27 7.02
N ALA A 23 4.88 -18.24 6.32
CA ALA A 23 5.59 -16.99 6.01
C ALA A 23 4.73 -15.96 5.25
N LEU A 24 3.91 -16.41 4.29
CA LEU A 24 2.96 -15.57 3.55
C LEU A 24 1.91 -14.89 4.46
N TYR A 25 1.44 -15.63 5.46
CA TYR A 25 0.44 -15.13 6.42
C TYR A 25 1.05 -14.08 7.36
N LEU A 26 2.26 -14.35 7.87
CA LEU A 26 3.00 -13.41 8.71
C LEU A 26 3.42 -12.15 7.94
N ALA A 27 3.82 -12.28 6.67
CA ALA A 27 4.16 -11.14 5.83
C ALA A 27 2.96 -10.21 5.60
N TRP A 28 1.77 -10.77 5.31
CA TRP A 28 0.54 -9.99 5.15
C TRP A 28 0.15 -9.21 6.42
N MET A 29 0.27 -9.85 7.59
CA MET A 29 -0.02 -9.23 8.89
C MET A 29 0.85 -8.00 9.18
N ILE A 30 2.08 -7.95 8.66
CA ILE A 30 3.00 -6.83 8.85
C ILE A 30 2.86 -5.79 7.74
N ILE A 31 2.79 -6.23 6.48
CA ILE A 31 2.71 -5.35 5.31
C ILE A 31 1.37 -4.60 5.28
N GLY A 32 0.27 -5.22 5.70
CA GLY A 32 -1.07 -4.61 5.74
C GLY A 32 -1.12 -3.29 6.53
N PRO A 33 -0.82 -3.28 7.84
CA PRO A 33 -0.85 -2.06 8.66
C PRO A 33 0.20 -1.02 8.23
N ILE A 34 1.36 -1.46 7.74
CA ILE A 34 2.41 -0.54 7.27
C ILE A 34 1.97 0.15 5.98
N GLY A 35 1.46 -0.62 5.02
CA GLY A 35 0.99 -0.10 3.74
C GLY A 35 -0.19 0.86 3.91
N SER A 36 -1.14 0.53 4.78
CA SER A 36 -2.29 1.42 5.04
C SER A 36 -1.86 2.72 5.72
N TYR A 37 -0.93 2.67 6.68
CA TYR A 37 -0.38 3.87 7.31
C TYR A 37 0.39 4.75 6.31
N LEU A 38 1.23 4.16 5.47
CA LEU A 38 1.98 4.92 4.46
C LEU A 38 1.04 5.58 3.44
N LEU A 39 0.09 4.84 2.88
CA LEU A 39 -0.80 5.35 1.82
C LEU A 39 -1.78 6.39 2.36
N ASN A 40 -2.35 6.17 3.55
CA ASN A 40 -3.35 7.07 4.12
C ASN A 40 -2.69 8.28 4.81
N VAL A 41 -1.75 8.05 5.73
CA VAL A 41 -1.22 9.15 6.56
C VAL A 41 -0.11 9.90 5.83
N ARG A 42 0.82 9.21 5.16
CA ARG A 42 2.00 9.86 4.56
C ARG A 42 1.71 10.36 3.15
N VAL A 43 1.11 9.52 2.30
CA VAL A 43 0.83 9.89 0.91
C VAL A 43 -0.38 10.81 0.82
N ALA A 44 -1.56 10.39 1.31
CA ALA A 44 -2.77 11.21 1.18
C ALA A 44 -2.65 12.54 1.96
N GLY A 45 -2.09 12.51 3.17
CA GLY A 45 -1.83 13.74 3.95
C GLY A 45 -0.89 14.72 3.24
N TYR A 46 0.27 14.25 2.76
CA TYR A 46 1.22 15.12 2.05
C TYR A 46 0.63 15.74 0.77
N LEU A 47 -0.14 14.95 0.03
CA LEU A 47 -0.74 15.42 -1.22
C LEU A 47 -1.90 16.38 -0.96
N TYR A 48 -2.68 16.15 0.10
CA TYR A 48 -3.72 17.06 0.57
C TYR A 48 -3.13 18.42 0.95
N ASP A 49 -2.08 18.44 1.78
CA ASP A 49 -1.45 19.68 2.23
C ASP A 49 -0.88 20.48 1.04
N LYS A 50 -0.27 19.79 0.08
CA LYS A 50 0.28 20.41 -1.13
C LYS A 50 -0.78 21.05 -2.03
N GLU A 51 -1.92 20.39 -2.21
CA GLU A 51 -3.02 20.97 -3.00
C GLU A 51 -3.74 22.09 -2.23
N ALA A 52 -3.84 21.98 -0.90
CA ALA A 52 -4.37 23.05 -0.05
C ALA A 52 -3.53 24.32 -0.16
N GLU A 53 -2.20 24.20 -0.09
CA GLU A 53 -1.28 25.34 -0.30
C GLU A 53 -1.42 25.97 -1.68
N ARG A 54 -1.59 25.15 -2.73
CA ARG A 54 -1.84 25.63 -4.10
C ARG A 54 -3.16 26.40 -4.20
N GLN A 55 -4.23 25.91 -3.58
CA GLN A 55 -5.53 26.59 -3.57
C GLN A 55 -5.46 27.91 -2.80
N MET A 56 -4.74 27.97 -1.67
CA MET A 56 -4.53 29.21 -0.92
C MET A 56 -3.77 30.25 -1.74
N ALA A 57 -2.69 29.86 -2.42
CA ALA A 57 -1.92 30.73 -3.29
C ALA A 57 -2.74 31.23 -4.49
N ALA A 58 -3.57 30.37 -5.10
CA ALA A 58 -4.41 30.73 -6.24
C ALA A 58 -5.59 31.64 -5.87
N THR A 59 -6.15 31.48 -4.67
CA THR A 59 -7.29 32.26 -4.17
C THR A 59 -6.85 33.57 -3.51
N GLY A 60 -5.55 33.73 -3.22
CA GLY A 60 -5.02 34.88 -2.47
C GLY A 60 -5.45 34.88 -1.00
N SER A 61 -5.94 33.75 -0.49
CA SER A 61 -6.39 33.61 0.90
C SER A 61 -5.17 33.44 1.81
N HIS A 62 -5.01 34.35 2.76
CA HIS A 62 -4.00 34.25 3.81
C HIS A 62 -4.52 33.39 4.96
N ARG A 63 -3.75 32.36 5.33
CA ARG A 63 -4.04 31.53 6.49
C ARG A 63 -4.13 32.41 7.74
N LYS A 64 -5.31 32.49 8.37
CA LYS A 64 -5.43 33.17 9.66
C LYS A 64 -4.74 32.32 10.74
N PRO A 65 -4.04 32.93 11.70
CA PRO A 65 -3.42 32.17 12.77
C PRO A 65 -4.50 31.45 13.60
N GLY A 66 -4.41 30.12 13.65
CA GLY A 66 -5.41 29.24 14.30
C GLY A 66 -6.36 28.53 13.34
N GLU A 67 -6.31 28.81 12.04
CA GLU A 67 -7.15 28.14 11.03
C GLU A 67 -6.47 26.88 10.50
N GLU A 68 -7.24 25.78 10.41
CA GLU A 68 -6.80 24.50 9.86
C GLU A 68 -6.61 24.61 8.35
N LEU A 69 -5.57 23.95 7.82
CA LEU A 69 -5.29 23.94 6.39
C LEU A 69 -6.38 23.07 5.72
N THR A 70 -7.35 23.73 5.07
CA THR A 70 -8.47 23.03 4.43
C THR A 70 -8.43 23.22 2.92
N CYS A 71 -8.76 22.13 2.22
CA CYS A 71 -8.79 22.04 0.78
C CYS A 71 -10.19 21.61 0.34
N ILE A 72 -10.75 22.29 -0.66
CA ILE A 72 -12.15 22.12 -1.05
C ILE A 72 -12.22 21.49 -2.44
N GLY A 73 -13.06 20.45 -2.55
CA GLY A 73 -13.40 19.79 -3.81
C GLY A 73 -12.72 18.43 -4.02
N ALA A 74 -13.15 17.74 -5.08
CA ALA A 74 -12.66 16.40 -5.41
C ALA A 74 -11.20 16.37 -5.89
N GLU A 75 -10.69 17.50 -6.38
CA GLU A 75 -9.30 17.60 -6.89
C GLU A 75 -8.27 17.37 -5.78
N CYS A 76 -8.60 17.61 -4.51
CA CYS A 76 -7.67 17.46 -3.40
C CYS A 76 -7.17 16.02 -3.19
N PHE A 77 -8.07 15.04 -3.37
CA PHE A 77 -7.75 13.63 -3.20
C PHE A 77 -7.64 12.87 -4.51
N LYS A 78 -7.91 13.51 -5.65
CA LYS A 78 -7.90 12.86 -6.97
C LYS A 78 -6.55 12.20 -7.28
N LEU A 79 -5.45 12.89 -7.03
CA LEU A 79 -4.11 12.32 -7.23
C LEU A 79 -3.82 11.17 -6.26
N ALA A 80 -4.22 11.29 -4.99
CA ALA A 80 -4.03 10.24 -3.99
C ALA A 80 -4.82 8.98 -4.39
N PHE A 81 -6.06 9.15 -4.84
CA PHE A 81 -6.92 8.08 -5.30
C PHE A 81 -6.35 7.37 -6.54
N LEU A 82 -5.81 8.12 -7.50
CA LEU A 82 -5.14 7.55 -8.68
C LEU A 82 -3.90 6.73 -8.31
N ILE A 83 -3.09 7.21 -7.37
CA ILE A 83 -1.91 6.48 -6.87
C ILE A 83 -2.35 5.18 -6.20
N ILE A 84 -3.33 5.24 -5.29
CA ILE A 84 -3.85 4.07 -4.57
C ILE A 84 -4.43 3.06 -5.56
N ALA A 85 -5.23 3.51 -6.52
CA ALA A 85 -5.79 2.65 -7.56
C ALA A 85 -4.68 1.95 -8.37
N GLY A 86 -3.62 2.67 -8.73
CA GLY A 86 -2.44 2.08 -9.38
C GLY A 86 -1.79 1.00 -8.53
N VAL A 87 -1.51 1.28 -7.25
CA VAL A 87 -0.92 0.30 -6.32
C VAL A 87 -1.79 -0.94 -6.18
N THR A 88 -3.10 -0.79 -6.04
CA THR A 88 -4.05 -1.91 -5.97
C THR A 88 -4.09 -2.73 -7.26
N PHE A 89 -4.04 -2.07 -8.43
CA PHE A 89 -3.99 -2.75 -9.71
C PHE A 89 -2.72 -3.60 -9.87
N PHE A 90 -1.55 -3.06 -9.50
CA PHE A 90 -0.31 -3.84 -9.54
C PHE A 90 -0.31 -4.99 -8.51
N GLY A 91 -0.83 -4.76 -7.30
CA GLY A 91 -0.98 -5.78 -6.28
C GLY A 91 -1.86 -6.94 -6.75
N THR A 92 -3.01 -6.64 -7.34
CA THR A 92 -3.92 -7.65 -7.90
C THR A 92 -3.30 -8.42 -9.06
N LEU A 93 -2.56 -7.75 -9.96
CA LEU A 93 -1.85 -8.41 -11.05
C LEU A 93 -0.77 -9.38 -10.52
N ALA A 94 0.02 -8.95 -9.53
CA ALA A 94 1.03 -9.79 -8.90
C ALA A 94 0.42 -11.02 -8.21
N SER A 95 -0.67 -10.82 -7.45
CA SER A 95 -1.43 -11.91 -6.84
C SER A 95 -1.99 -12.88 -7.89
N PHE A 96 -2.53 -12.37 -8.99
CA PHE A 96 -3.04 -13.20 -10.09
C PHE A 96 -1.93 -14.05 -10.72
N ILE A 97 -0.75 -13.48 -10.98
CA ILE A 97 0.42 -14.21 -11.49
C ILE A 97 0.85 -15.31 -10.51
N LEU A 98 0.89 -14.99 -9.21
CA LEU A 98 1.19 -15.95 -8.14
C LEU A 98 0.23 -17.13 -8.18
N VAL A 99 -1.08 -16.88 -8.31
CA VAL A 99 -2.12 -17.93 -8.41
C VAL A 99 -1.94 -18.78 -9.67
N LEU A 100 -1.61 -18.18 -10.82
CA LEU A 100 -1.38 -18.95 -12.05
C LEU A 100 -0.14 -19.84 -11.94
N ARG A 101 0.93 -19.36 -11.29
CA ARG A 101 2.15 -20.13 -11.04
C ARG A 101 1.89 -21.27 -10.04
N THR A 102 1.18 -21.01 -8.94
CA THR A 102 0.86 -22.03 -7.92
C THR A 102 -0.14 -23.06 -8.44
N ARG A 103 -1.07 -22.69 -9.33
CA ARG A 103 -1.97 -23.66 -9.99
C ARG A 103 -1.20 -24.71 -10.79
N LYS A 104 -0.15 -24.34 -11.51
CA LYS A 104 0.67 -25.34 -12.24
C LYS A 104 1.38 -26.31 -11.27
N PHE A 105 1.88 -25.80 -10.15
CA PHE A 105 2.52 -26.59 -9.11
C PHE A 105 1.54 -27.55 -8.42
N TYR A 106 0.43 -27.05 -7.90
CA TYR A 106 -0.62 -27.87 -7.27
C TYR A 106 -1.18 -28.93 -8.22
N ARG A 107 -1.31 -28.63 -9.52
CA ARG A 107 -1.82 -29.59 -10.50
C ARG A 107 -0.84 -30.75 -10.76
N SER A 108 0.47 -30.49 -10.71
CA SER A 108 1.50 -31.47 -11.09
C SER A 108 1.94 -32.37 -9.94
N ASP A 109 2.07 -31.82 -8.73
CA ASP A 109 2.57 -32.57 -7.57
C ASP A 109 1.45 -33.32 -6.81
N ILE A 110 0.29 -32.69 -6.58
CA ILE A 110 -0.76 -33.30 -5.76
C ILE A 110 -1.59 -34.34 -6.53
N TYR A 111 -2.05 -34.04 -7.75
CA TYR A 111 -2.86 -35.00 -8.52
C TYR A 111 -2.10 -36.23 -9.03
N LYS A 112 -0.76 -36.21 -9.01
CA LYS A 112 0.06 -37.38 -9.27
C LYS A 112 0.21 -38.24 -8.02
N LYS A 113 0.39 -37.62 -6.84
CA LYS A 113 0.58 -38.31 -5.57
C LYS A 113 -0.65 -39.06 -5.03
N PHE A 114 -1.85 -38.74 -5.50
CA PHE A 114 -3.09 -39.47 -5.17
C PHE A 114 -3.52 -40.50 -6.23
N ARG A 115 -2.67 -40.76 -7.24
CA ARG A 115 -2.97 -41.70 -8.34
C ARG A 115 -2.05 -42.93 -8.38
N GLU A 116 -1.06 -42.98 -7.48
CA GLU A 116 -0.36 -44.19 -7.05
C GLU A 116 -0.80 -44.51 -5.62
#